data_AF-A0A7X9J3B2-F1
#
_entry.id   AF-A0A7X9J3B2-F1
#
_cell.length_a   1.000
_cell.length_b   1.000
_cell.length_c   1.000
_cell.angle_alpha   90.00
_cell.angle_beta   90.00
_cell.angle_gamma   90.00
#
_symmetry.space_group_name_H-M   'P 1'
#
loop_
_entity.id
_entity.type
_entity.pdbx_description
1 polymer ?
#
loop_
_entity_poly.entity_id
_entity_poly.type
_entity_poly.pdbx_seq_one_letter_code
_entity_poly.pdbx_strand_id
1 'polypeptide(L)'
;MAERSHLTPEVRALISACRVDDRVELATGIDTDLFVKLARFHRVSAFVWERREALGLNEACSNALRAEMLATLHRNLHFAAELKIALTALNDAGVETILLKGAHLMDALYHDPSKRPISDL
;
A
#
# COMPACT_ATOMS: atom_id res chain seq x y z
N MET A 1 10.92 24.85 11.02
CA MET A 1 9.58 24.95 10.39
C MET A 1 9.68 25.69 9.05
N ALA A 2 10.67 25.31 8.22
CA ALA A 2 10.95 25.84 6.88
C ALA A 2 11.31 24.61 6.00
N GLU A 3 11.14 24.70 4.67
CA GLU A 3 11.21 23.62 3.65
C GLU A 3 9.91 22.84 3.31
N ARG A 4 8.84 23.53 2.90
CA ARG A 4 7.75 22.87 2.12
C ARG A 4 7.41 23.56 0.80
N SER A 5 8.18 24.57 0.37
CA SER A 5 7.86 25.36 -0.84
C SER A 5 8.07 24.62 -2.17
N HIS A 6 8.68 23.44 -2.17
CA HIS A 6 8.94 22.64 -3.38
C HIS A 6 7.98 21.46 -3.58
N LEU A 7 7.12 21.17 -2.60
CA LEU A 7 6.20 20.03 -2.71
C LEU A 7 4.96 20.45 -3.52
N THR A 8 4.56 19.62 -4.47
CA THR A 8 3.28 19.83 -5.17
C THR A 8 2.11 19.54 -4.22
N PRO A 9 0.89 20.04 -4.51
CA PRO A 9 -0.31 19.69 -3.73
C PRO A 9 -0.51 18.19 -3.56
N GLU A 10 -0.24 17.40 -4.60
CA GLU A 10 -0.37 15.94 -4.61
C GLU A 10 0.57 15.31 -3.58
N VAL A 11 1.85 15.69 -3.60
CA VAL A 11 2.84 15.13 -2.67
C VAL A 11 2.53 15.51 -1.22
N ARG A 12 2.05 16.74 -0.97
CA ARG A 12 1.61 17.14 0.37
C ARG A 12 0.43 16.30 0.85
N ALA A 13 -0.58 16.09 0.01
CA ALA A 13 -1.73 15.25 0.33
C ALA A 13 -1.31 13.79 0.59
N LEU A 14 -0.38 13.23 -0.21
CA LEU A 14 0.16 11.88 0.03
C LEU A 14 0.89 11.78 1.36
N ILE A 15 1.77 12.72 1.66
CA ILE A 15 2.48 12.75 2.94
C ILE A 15 1.47 12.82 4.08
N SER A 16 0.48 13.71 3.98
CA SER A 16 -0.57 13.83 4.99
C SER A 16 -1.35 12.54 5.19
N ALA A 17 -1.66 11.83 4.10
CA ALA A 17 -2.35 10.55 4.14
C ALA A 17 -1.52 9.41 4.74
N CYS A 18 -0.18 9.54 4.77
CA CYS A 18 0.72 8.51 5.28
C CYS A 18 1.19 8.80 6.72
N ARG A 19 0.73 9.89 7.34
CA ARG A 19 1.08 10.19 8.74
C ARG A 19 0.44 9.16 9.68
N VAL A 20 1.13 8.93 10.79
CA VAL A 20 0.62 8.06 11.88
C VAL A 20 -0.38 8.82 12.75
N ASP A 21 -0.28 10.15 12.80
CA ASP A 21 -1.25 11.01 13.50
C ASP A 21 -2.54 11.21 12.68
N ASP A 22 -3.62 11.61 13.35
CA ASP A 22 -4.93 11.85 12.72
C ASP A 22 -5.01 13.19 11.95
N ARG A 23 -3.87 13.88 11.79
CA ARG A 23 -3.85 15.18 11.12
C ARG A 23 -3.80 14.98 9.62
N VAL A 24 -4.97 15.11 9.00
CA VAL A 24 -5.14 15.04 7.55
C VAL A 24 -5.42 16.44 7.00
N GLU A 25 -4.58 16.89 6.07
CA GLU A 25 -4.77 18.09 5.27
C GLU A 25 -5.66 17.76 4.06
N LEU A 26 -6.71 18.54 3.83
CA LEU A 26 -7.60 18.36 2.67
C LEU A 26 -6.81 18.46 1.37
N ALA A 27 -7.07 17.52 0.47
CA ALA A 27 -6.44 17.46 -0.85
C ALA A 27 -7.07 18.48 -1.81
N THR A 28 -6.82 19.77 -1.56
CA THR A 28 -7.33 20.86 -2.39
C THR A 28 -6.39 21.13 -3.57
N GLY A 29 -6.98 21.33 -4.76
CA GLY A 29 -6.23 21.68 -5.97
C GLY A 29 -5.30 20.57 -6.49
N ILE A 30 -5.60 19.30 -6.21
CA ILE A 30 -4.84 18.17 -6.74
C ILE A 30 -5.30 17.79 -8.15
N ASP A 31 -4.34 17.44 -9.01
CA ASP A 31 -4.63 16.63 -10.19
C ASP A 31 -4.88 15.18 -9.74
N THR A 32 -6.12 14.71 -9.93
CA THR A 32 -6.54 13.37 -9.50
C THR A 32 -5.73 12.26 -10.18
N ASP A 33 -5.44 12.39 -11.48
CA ASP A 33 -4.73 11.37 -12.24
C ASP A 33 -3.27 11.30 -11.82
N LEU A 34 -2.64 12.47 -11.64
CA LEU A 34 -1.28 12.55 -11.11
C LEU A 34 -1.20 12.00 -9.69
N PHE A 35 -2.16 12.35 -8.83
CA PHE A 35 -2.23 11.90 -7.45
C PHE A 35 -2.31 10.38 -7.34
N VAL A 36 -3.20 9.74 -8.11
CA VAL A 36 -3.31 8.27 -8.17
C VAL A 36 -2.02 7.64 -8.70
N LYS A 37 -1.41 8.21 -9.75
CA LYS A 37 -0.12 7.73 -10.28
C LYS A 37 0.99 7.78 -9.23
N LEU A 38 1.07 8.87 -8.47
CA LEU A 38 2.05 9.04 -7.40
C LEU A 38 1.77 8.09 -6.22
N ALA A 39 0.50 7.92 -5.82
CA ALA A 39 0.12 6.95 -4.78
C ALA A 39 0.56 5.52 -5.15
N ARG A 40 0.34 5.13 -6.41
CA ARG A 40 0.79 3.85 -6.96
C ARG A 40 2.31 3.75 -6.97
N PHE A 41 2.99 4.77 -7.50
CA PHE A 41 4.45 4.80 -7.60
C PHE A 41 5.13 4.63 -6.24
N HIS A 42 4.64 5.35 -5.22
CA HIS A 42 5.13 5.25 -3.85
C HIS A 42 4.57 4.06 -3.07
N ARG A 43 3.69 3.24 -3.68
CA ARG A 43 3.06 2.06 -3.08
C ARG A 43 2.26 2.37 -1.81
N VAL A 44 1.59 3.53 -1.78
CA VAL A 44 0.80 4.00 -0.64
C VAL A 44 -0.71 4.08 -0.92
N SER A 45 -1.18 3.54 -2.05
CA SER A 45 -2.58 3.63 -2.48
C SER A 45 -3.58 3.19 -1.40
N ALA A 46 -3.27 2.12 -0.65
CA ALA A 46 -4.13 1.64 0.44
C ALA A 46 -4.26 2.66 1.58
N PHE A 47 -3.15 3.24 2.05
CA PHE A 47 -3.17 4.26 3.12
C PHE A 47 -3.93 5.51 2.71
N VAL A 48 -3.80 5.91 1.45
CA VAL A 48 -4.53 7.06 0.90
C VAL A 48 -6.03 6.76 0.80
N TRP A 49 -6.39 5.55 0.36
CA TRP A 49 -7.79 5.12 0.27
C TRP A 49 -8.48 5.05 1.64
N GLU A 50 -7.78 4.58 2.67
CA GLU A 50 -8.29 4.54 4.05
C GLU A 50 -8.65 5.94 4.57
N ARG A 51 -7.88 6.96 4.17
CA ARG A 51 -8.08 8.35 4.58
C ARG A 51 -8.85 9.20 3.55
N ARG A 52 -9.46 8.59 2.53
CA ARG A 52 -10.11 9.30 1.40
C ARG A 52 -11.14 10.35 1.85
N GLU A 53 -11.92 10.04 2.89
CA GLU A 53 -12.98 10.93 3.40
C GLU A 53 -12.36 12.13 4.11
N ALA A 54 -11.35 11.91 4.96
CA ALA A 54 -10.61 12.97 5.63
C ALA A 54 -9.81 13.86 4.66
N LEU A 55 -9.35 13.28 3.54
CA LEU A 55 -8.68 14.00 2.46
C LEU A 55 -9.66 14.77 1.55
N GLY A 56 -10.96 14.49 1.63
CA GLY A 56 -11.97 15.06 0.74
C GLY A 56 -11.85 14.60 -0.71
N LEU A 57 -11.38 13.35 -0.95
CA LEU A 57 -11.23 12.83 -2.31
C LEU A 57 -12.60 12.59 -2.96
N ASN A 58 -12.70 12.91 -4.25
CA ASN A 58 -13.88 12.58 -5.04
C ASN A 58 -14.01 11.04 -5.24
N GLU A 59 -15.18 10.63 -5.71
CA GLU A 59 -15.51 9.21 -5.90
C GLU A 59 -14.62 8.53 -6.94
N ALA A 60 -14.32 9.19 -8.05
CA ALA A 60 -13.47 8.64 -9.11
C ALA A 60 -12.06 8.32 -8.61
N CYS A 61 -11.43 9.27 -7.91
CA CYS A 61 -10.13 9.10 -7.26
C CYS A 61 -10.17 7.96 -6.23
N SER A 62 -11.22 7.94 -5.40
CA SER A 62 -11.42 6.92 -4.38
C SER A 62 -11.55 5.52 -4.99
N ASN A 63 -12.30 5.38 -6.07
CA ASN A 63 -12.47 4.10 -6.76
C ASN A 63 -11.18 3.63 -7.44
N ALA A 64 -10.40 4.54 -8.02
CA ALA A 64 -9.09 4.20 -8.60
C ALA A 64 -8.12 3.69 -7.52
N LEU A 65 -8.03 4.37 -6.36
CA LEU A 65 -7.20 3.92 -5.24
C LEU A 65 -7.68 2.59 -4.66
N ARG A 66 -9.00 2.39 -4.58
CA ARG A 66 -9.61 1.13 -4.14
C ARG A 66 -9.21 -0.02 -5.05
N ALA A 67 -9.25 0.19 -6.37
CA ALA A 67 -8.88 -0.83 -7.34
C ALA A 67 -7.41 -1.27 -7.15
N GLU A 68 -6.49 -0.32 -6.90
CA GLU A 68 -5.09 -0.63 -6.62
C GLU A 68 -4.89 -1.44 -5.34
N MET A 69 -5.62 -1.07 -4.29
CA MET A 69 -5.61 -1.78 -3.00
C MET A 69 -6.13 -3.22 -3.18
N LEU A 70 -7.23 -3.41 -3.90
CA LEU A 70 -7.80 -4.74 -4.16
C LEU A 70 -6.88 -5.59 -5.05
N ALA A 71 -6.26 -5.00 -6.07
CA ALA A 71 -5.27 -5.69 -6.90
C ALA A 71 -4.05 -6.14 -6.10
N THR A 72 -3.62 -5.31 -5.14
CA THR A 72 -2.55 -5.65 -4.19
C THR A 72 -2.97 -6.80 -3.28
N LEU A 73 -4.15 -6.71 -2.67
CA LEU A 73 -4.70 -7.77 -1.84
C LEU A 73 -4.76 -9.10 -2.60
N HIS A 74 -5.29 -9.09 -3.81
CA HIS A 74 -5.41 -10.29 -4.64
C HIS A 74 -4.05 -10.95 -4.90
N ARG A 75 -3.04 -10.18 -5.36
CA ARG A 75 -1.69 -10.70 -5.58
C ARG A 75 -1.08 -11.27 -4.31
N ASN A 76 -1.23 -10.57 -3.20
CA ASN A 76 -0.65 -10.98 -1.92
C ASN A 76 -1.29 -12.27 -1.41
N LEU A 77 -2.60 -12.45 -1.57
CA LEU A 77 -3.29 -13.70 -1.24
C LEU A 77 -2.83 -14.85 -2.12
N HIS A 78 -2.63 -14.61 -3.42
CA HIS A 78 -2.09 -15.61 -4.32
C HIS A 78 -0.67 -16.03 -3.90
N PHE A 79 0.19 -15.05 -3.62
CA PHE A 79 1.54 -15.33 -3.14
C PHE A 79 1.57 -16.06 -1.79
N ALA A 80 0.69 -15.73 -0.86
CA ALA A 80 0.59 -16.46 0.40
C ALA A 80 0.20 -17.94 0.19
N ALA A 81 -0.70 -18.21 -0.78
CA ALA A 81 -1.08 -19.57 -1.13
C ALA A 81 0.08 -20.36 -1.76
N GLU A 82 0.78 -19.78 -2.74
CA GLU A 82 1.94 -20.40 -3.38
C GLU A 82 3.08 -20.64 -2.39
N LEU A 83 3.35 -19.67 -1.52
CA LEU A 83 4.37 -19.81 -0.48
C LEU A 83 4.07 -20.97 0.47
N LYS A 84 2.81 -21.12 0.86
CA LYS A 84 2.38 -22.26 1.70
C LYS A 84 2.68 -23.59 1.01
N ILE A 85 2.38 -23.72 -0.28
CA ILE A 85 2.66 -24.93 -1.06
C ILE A 85 4.17 -25.20 -1.08
N ALA A 86 4.98 -24.19 -1.38
CA ALA A 86 6.44 -24.32 -1.45
C ALA A 86 7.06 -24.72 -0.10
N LEU A 87 6.62 -24.09 1.00
CA LEU A 87 7.09 -24.40 2.34
C LEU A 87 6.72 -25.81 2.77
N THR A 88 5.49 -26.27 2.48
CA THR A 88 5.08 -27.64 2.77
C THR A 88 5.95 -28.64 1.99
N ALA A 89 6.17 -28.43 0.69
CA ALA A 89 7.00 -29.33 -0.11
C ALA A 89 8.46 -29.39 0.37
N LEU A 90 9.05 -28.25 0.75
CA LEU A 90 10.41 -28.20 1.28
C LEU A 90 10.52 -28.88 2.65
N ASN A 91 9.54 -28.64 3.53
CA ASN A 91 9.46 -29.28 4.83
C ASN A 91 9.30 -30.81 4.72
N ASP A 92 8.45 -31.28 3.80
CA ASP A 92 8.25 -32.71 3.55
C ASP A 92 9.51 -33.39 3.00
N ALA A 93 10.37 -32.63 2.31
CA ALA A 93 11.68 -33.07 1.87
C ALA A 93 12.78 -32.97 2.96
N GLY A 94 12.43 -32.52 4.17
CA GLY A 94 13.38 -32.32 5.27
C GLY A 94 14.33 -31.14 5.08
N VAL A 95 13.98 -30.19 4.20
CA VAL A 95 14.77 -28.98 3.94
C VAL A 95 14.33 -27.88 4.91
N GLU A 96 15.26 -27.42 5.74
CA GLU A 96 15.02 -26.27 6.62
C GLU A 96 14.93 -24.97 5.79
N THR A 97 13.88 -24.19 6.02
CA THR A 97 13.61 -22.95 5.28
C THR A 97 13.58 -21.76 6.20
N ILE A 98 14.10 -20.63 5.71
CA ILE A 98 14.04 -19.34 6.40
C ILE A 98 13.33 -18.36 5.48
N LEU A 99 12.19 -17.85 5.92
CA LEU A 99 11.48 -16.79 5.20
C LEU A 99 12.22 -15.47 5.34
N LEU A 100 12.44 -14.81 4.20
CA LEU A 100 13.10 -13.52 4.15
C LEU A 100 12.08 -12.39 3.86
N LYS A 101 12.44 -11.18 4.28
CA LYS A 101 11.82 -9.89 3.89
C LYS A 101 10.31 -9.97 3.62
N GLY A 102 9.85 -9.74 2.39
CA GLY A 102 8.45 -9.47 2.05
C GLY A 102 7.48 -10.54 2.53
N ALA A 103 7.81 -11.81 2.30
CA ALA A 103 7.01 -12.96 2.72
C ALA A 103 6.87 -13.06 4.24
N HIS A 104 7.99 -12.93 4.97
CA HIS A 104 7.96 -12.95 6.45
C HIS A 104 7.21 -11.74 7.02
N LEU A 105 7.42 -10.54 6.46
CA LEU A 105 6.76 -9.33 6.95
C LEU A 105 5.24 -9.40 6.72
N MET A 106 4.77 -10.00 5.62
CA MET A 106 3.35 -10.18 5.35
C MET A 106 2.65 -11.03 6.41
N ASP A 107 3.28 -12.12 6.83
CA ASP A 107 2.72 -13.02 7.85
C ASP A 107 2.89 -12.44 9.27
N ALA A 108 4.06 -11.89 9.58
CA ALA A 108 4.42 -11.51 10.95
C ALA A 108 4.00 -10.08 11.37
N LEU A 109 3.81 -9.15 10.43
CA LEU A 109 3.63 -7.72 10.75
C LEU A 109 2.40 -7.07 10.10
N TYR A 110 2.04 -7.48 8.89
CA TYR A 110 0.90 -6.87 8.19
C TYR A 110 -0.40 -7.62 8.49
N HIS A 111 -1.16 -7.08 9.46
CA HIS A 111 -2.53 -7.54 9.74
C HIS A 111 -3.47 -7.37 8.54
N ASP A 112 -3.16 -6.41 7.65
CA ASP A 112 -3.89 -6.20 6.39
C ASP A 112 -2.91 -6.32 5.21
N PRO A 113 -2.99 -7.42 4.43
CA PRO A 113 -2.10 -7.64 3.30
C PRO A 113 -2.34 -6.68 2.14
N SER A 114 -3.45 -5.93 2.10
CA SER A 114 -3.69 -4.94 1.04
C SER A 114 -2.74 -3.72 1.12
N LYS A 115 -2.12 -3.49 2.29
CA LYS A 115 -1.32 -2.29 2.58
C LYS A 115 0.10 -2.33 2.06
N ARG A 116 0.60 -3.48 1.62
CA ARG A 116 1.97 -3.63 1.15
C ARG A 116 2.04 -4.43 -0.14
N PRO A 117 2.21 -3.76 -1.30
CA PRO A 117 2.49 -4.46 -2.55
C PRO A 117 3.80 -5.23 -2.48
N ILE A 118 3.74 -6.55 -2.64
CA ILE A 118 4.90 -7.41 -2.91
C ILE A 118 4.96 -7.77 -4.40
N SER A 119 6.17 -8.01 -4.90
CA SER A 119 6.43 -8.32 -6.31
C SER A 119 6.95 -9.74 -6.53
N ASP A 120 7.39 -10.40 -5.46
CA ASP A 120 8.10 -11.68 -5.49
C ASP A 120 7.85 -12.49 -4.20
N LEU A 121 8.17 -13.78 -4.29
CA LEU A 121 8.26 -14.76 -3.22
C LEU A 121 9.71 -15.26 -3.11
#